data_AF-A0AAU8AGV6-F1
#
_entry.id   AF-A0AAU8AGV6-F1
#
_cell.length_a   1.000
_cell.length_b   1.000
_cell.length_c   1.000
_cell.angle_alpha   90.00
_cell.angle_beta   90.00
_cell.angle_gamma   90.00
#
_symmetry.space_group_name_H-M   'P 1'
#
loop_
_entity.id
_entity.type
_entity.pdbx_description
1 polymer ?
#
loop_
_entity_poly.entity_id
_entity_poly.type
_entity_poly.pdbx_seq_one_letter_code
_entity_poly.pdbx_strand_id
1 'polypeptide(L)'
;MSNVVALRPAPRALAPELRAEALISCFARHRRSEEDVFWLKENAELLNILECTGTEVGPQALRTHAEFYATVGDRLAFFPQYYRFLLSMVLDLEDLGMPGDTGARLAESVAAMDLPGAELSDLQRMEARRLLARRGVAPKHGDLGLEDRLRGFCAASRGFALPNKKAAYELTHIVFYLSEYGRRDPRLGAEALTSLHFAGNLAFLERNSDLLAEICIALRYTGAVPPALWTGWLLRETRLFRVEQGAQLSVQDDCHDFLVCNWHLALTGGAPFEAPLGAGRMRFERHPGTLAPLRELSRALLAMKGGRSPDWAVMRRRMAGVLSPGVRDLLDEMAQGSEHFDAFFEGFARAGRT
;
A
#
# COMPACT_ATOMS: atom_id res chain seq x y z
N MET A 1 -15.99 -51.39 5.80
CA MET A 1 -16.51 -50.11 6.34
C MET A 1 -16.07 -49.01 5.38
N SER A 2 -17.01 -48.41 4.64
CA SER A 2 -16.71 -47.35 3.66
C SER A 2 -16.72 -46.00 4.37
N ASN A 3 -15.56 -45.33 4.46
CA ASN A 3 -15.49 -43.95 4.96
C ASN A 3 -16.14 -43.02 3.93
N VAL A 4 -17.39 -42.64 4.16
CA VAL A 4 -18.06 -41.57 3.41
C VAL A 4 -17.50 -40.25 3.93
N VAL A 5 -16.57 -39.65 3.18
CA VAL A 5 -16.13 -38.27 3.42
C VAL A 5 -17.20 -37.35 2.84
N ALA A 6 -17.99 -36.72 3.71
CA ALA A 6 -18.94 -35.71 3.29
C ALA A 6 -18.18 -34.50 2.71
N LEU A 7 -18.25 -34.33 1.39
CA LEU A 7 -17.74 -33.16 0.69
C LEU A 7 -18.61 -31.96 1.09
N ARG A 8 -18.15 -31.16 2.06
CA ARG A 8 -18.77 -29.87 2.36
C ARG A 8 -18.37 -28.91 1.24
N PRO A 9 -19.31 -28.40 0.42
CA PRO A 9 -18.96 -27.39 -0.56
C PRO A 9 -18.37 -26.18 0.16
N ALA A 10 -17.30 -25.62 -0.41
CA ALA A 10 -16.74 -24.37 0.08
C ALA A 10 -17.86 -23.30 0.09
N PRO A 11 -17.93 -22.43 1.12
CA PRO A 11 -18.90 -21.34 1.13
C PRO A 11 -18.75 -20.55 -0.18
N ARG A 12 -19.86 -20.31 -0.87
CA ARG A 12 -19.86 -19.54 -2.12
C ARG A 12 -19.40 -18.11 -1.81
N ALA A 13 -18.41 -17.62 -2.56
CA ALA A 13 -17.97 -16.24 -2.44
C ALA A 13 -19.15 -15.29 -2.66
N LEU A 14 -19.20 -14.22 -1.84
CA LEU A 14 -20.22 -13.18 -1.97
C LEU A 14 -20.11 -12.48 -3.34
N ALA A 15 -21.22 -11.93 -3.82
CA ALA A 15 -21.18 -11.00 -4.95
C ALA A 15 -20.25 -9.82 -4.62
N PRO A 16 -19.55 -9.21 -5.60
CA PRO A 16 -18.62 -8.11 -5.35
C PRO A 16 -19.20 -6.96 -4.48
N GLU A 17 -20.41 -6.50 -4.78
CA GLU A 17 -21.09 -5.45 -4.02
C GLU A 17 -21.29 -5.82 -2.54
N LEU A 18 -21.66 -7.09 -2.27
CA LEU A 18 -21.85 -7.60 -0.91
C LEU A 18 -20.52 -7.74 -0.14
N ARG A 19 -19.39 -7.88 -0.85
CA ARG A 19 -18.05 -7.86 -0.23
C ARG A 19 -17.68 -6.45 0.22
N ALA A 20 -17.92 -5.46 -0.63
CA ALA A 20 -17.69 -4.06 -0.29
C ALA A 20 -18.58 -3.64 0.89
N GLU A 21 -19.87 -4.00 0.88
CA GLU A 21 -20.79 -3.72 2.00
C GLU A 21 -20.33 -4.37 3.31
N ALA A 22 -19.88 -5.64 3.27
CA ALA A 22 -19.36 -6.33 4.45
C ALA A 22 -18.11 -5.63 5.03
N LEU A 23 -17.19 -5.20 4.17
CA LEU A 23 -15.99 -4.45 4.59
C LEU A 23 -16.38 -3.10 5.19
N ILE A 24 -17.20 -2.30 4.51
CA ILE A 24 -17.67 -1.00 5.00
C ILE A 24 -18.33 -1.16 6.37
N SER A 25 -19.24 -2.12 6.53
CA SER A 25 -19.88 -2.38 7.83
C SER A 25 -18.85 -2.73 8.91
N CYS A 26 -17.92 -3.63 8.61
CA CYS A 26 -16.89 -4.06 9.55
C CYS A 26 -16.00 -2.89 10.02
N PHE A 27 -15.46 -2.11 9.08
CA PHE A 27 -14.54 -1.02 9.37
C PHE A 27 -15.23 0.18 10.02
N ALA A 28 -16.46 0.51 9.60
CA ALA A 28 -17.18 1.65 10.14
C ALA A 28 -17.76 1.38 11.54
N ARG A 29 -18.25 0.17 11.81
CA ARG A 29 -19.04 -0.10 13.04
C ARG A 29 -18.42 -1.08 14.02
N HIS A 30 -17.50 -1.93 13.57
CA HIS A 30 -17.17 -3.13 14.35
C HIS A 30 -15.70 -3.27 14.72
N ARG A 31 -14.77 -2.65 13.98
CA ARG A 31 -13.32 -2.74 14.27
C ARG A 31 -12.87 -1.73 15.31
N ARG A 32 -12.99 -0.44 14.98
CA ARG A 32 -12.51 0.69 15.78
C ARG A 32 -13.67 1.58 16.21
N SER A 33 -13.52 2.29 17.32
CA SER A 33 -14.44 3.38 17.69
C SER A 33 -14.21 4.59 16.80
N GLU A 34 -15.25 5.34 16.45
CA GLU A 34 -15.10 6.60 15.70
C GLU A 34 -14.25 7.66 16.45
N GLU A 35 -14.08 7.49 17.76
CA GLU A 35 -13.22 8.35 18.59
C GLU A 35 -11.72 8.00 18.44
N ASP A 36 -11.39 6.85 17.84
CA ASP A 36 -10.01 6.42 17.58
C ASP A 36 -9.53 6.98 16.23
N VAL A 37 -8.37 7.64 16.19
CA VAL A 37 -7.76 8.11 14.94
C VAL A 37 -7.49 6.97 13.94
N PHE A 38 -7.28 5.74 14.43
CA PHE A 38 -7.14 4.58 13.55
C PHE A 38 -8.45 4.24 12.82
N TRP A 39 -9.62 4.61 13.34
CA TRP A 39 -10.87 4.50 12.60
C TRP A 39 -10.87 5.37 11.35
N LEU A 40 -10.43 6.63 11.47
CA LEU A 40 -10.30 7.54 10.33
C LEU A 40 -9.33 6.97 9.29
N LYS A 41 -8.16 6.50 9.74
CA LYS A 41 -7.15 5.93 8.85
C LYS A 41 -7.67 4.70 8.11
N GLU A 42 -8.22 3.73 8.82
CA GLU A 42 -8.67 2.46 8.23
C GLU A 42 -9.86 2.68 7.27
N ASN A 43 -10.80 3.57 7.61
CA ASN A 43 -11.94 3.87 6.73
C ASN A 43 -11.52 4.71 5.52
N ALA A 44 -10.63 5.70 5.67
CA ALA A 44 -10.09 6.46 4.54
C ALA A 44 -9.40 5.54 3.53
N GLU A 45 -8.58 4.60 4.00
CA GLU A 45 -7.87 3.65 3.14
C GLU A 45 -8.86 2.73 2.38
N LEU A 46 -9.82 2.14 3.10
CA LEU A 46 -10.84 1.28 2.48
C LEU A 46 -11.63 2.04 1.40
N LEU A 47 -12.16 3.22 1.73
CA LEU A 47 -12.98 4.01 0.82
C LEU A 47 -12.18 4.44 -0.42
N ASN A 48 -10.95 4.92 -0.25
CA ASN A 48 -10.07 5.28 -1.35
C ASN A 48 -9.74 4.07 -2.24
N ILE A 49 -9.49 2.88 -1.67
CA ILE A 49 -9.26 1.65 -2.46
C ILE A 49 -10.51 1.28 -3.27
N LEU A 50 -11.70 1.27 -2.65
CA LEU A 50 -12.95 0.99 -3.36
C LEU A 50 -13.17 1.99 -4.50
N GLU A 51 -12.91 3.27 -4.25
CA GLU A 51 -13.06 4.34 -5.23
C GLU A 51 -12.07 4.20 -6.40
N CYS A 52 -10.76 4.12 -6.12
CA CYS A 52 -9.74 4.10 -7.17
C CYS A 52 -9.71 2.79 -7.97
N THR A 53 -10.31 1.72 -7.45
CA THR A 53 -10.51 0.45 -8.17
C THR A 53 -11.81 0.41 -8.97
N GLY A 54 -12.67 1.43 -8.85
CA GLY A 54 -13.99 1.46 -9.48
C GLY A 54 -14.93 0.38 -8.94
N THR A 55 -14.76 -0.03 -7.69
CA THR A 55 -15.66 -1.00 -7.06
C THR A 55 -17.05 -0.39 -6.91
N GLU A 56 -18.07 -1.08 -7.42
CA GLU A 56 -19.46 -0.65 -7.22
C GLU A 56 -19.88 -0.85 -5.75
N VAL A 57 -20.38 0.23 -5.15
CA VAL A 57 -20.82 0.25 -3.75
C VAL A 57 -22.29 0.66 -3.69
N GLY A 58 -23.12 -0.19 -3.06
CA GLY A 58 -24.53 0.11 -2.90
C GLY A 58 -24.79 1.33 -2.00
N PRO A 59 -25.80 2.18 -2.30
CA PRO A 59 -26.10 3.37 -1.49
C PRO A 59 -26.36 3.10 0.00
N GLN A 60 -26.85 1.90 0.34
CA GLN A 60 -27.05 1.47 1.72
C GLN A 60 -25.74 1.32 2.49
N ALA A 61 -24.72 0.79 1.83
CA ALA A 61 -23.40 0.62 2.44
C ALA A 61 -22.81 1.99 2.79
N LEU A 62 -22.85 2.95 1.87
CA LEU A 62 -22.35 4.32 2.09
C LEU A 62 -23.08 5.05 3.23
N ARG A 63 -24.38 4.79 3.42
CA ARG A 63 -25.15 5.34 4.55
C ARG A 63 -24.65 4.90 5.93
N THR A 64 -23.77 3.91 6.00
CA THR A 64 -23.06 3.55 7.23
C THR A 64 -22.27 4.73 7.81
N HIS A 65 -21.78 5.63 6.95
CA HIS A 65 -21.03 6.83 7.35
C HIS A 65 -21.89 8.10 7.38
N ALA A 66 -23.22 8.01 7.36
CA ALA A 66 -24.10 9.17 7.27
C ALA A 66 -23.96 10.16 8.44
N GLU A 67 -23.82 9.65 9.67
CA GLU A 67 -23.62 10.48 10.86
C GLU A 67 -22.26 11.20 10.84
N PHE A 68 -21.20 10.47 10.46
CA PHE A 68 -19.89 11.05 10.23
C PHE A 68 -19.97 12.17 9.17
N TYR A 69 -20.58 11.91 8.02
CA TYR A 69 -20.71 12.87 6.93
C TYR A 69 -21.50 14.12 7.35
N ALA A 70 -22.55 13.96 8.16
CA ALA A 70 -23.35 15.07 8.67
C ALA A 70 -22.58 15.95 9.67
N THR A 71 -21.66 15.37 10.44
CA THR A 71 -20.94 16.03 11.55
C THR A 71 -19.50 16.43 11.22
N VAL A 72 -18.99 16.07 10.03
CA VAL A 72 -17.58 16.27 9.65
C VAL A 72 -17.13 17.73 9.66
N GLY A 73 -18.04 18.68 9.39
CA GLY A 73 -17.74 20.12 9.47
C GLY A 73 -17.35 20.55 10.88
N ASP A 74 -18.12 20.14 11.88
CA ASP A 74 -17.84 20.41 13.29
C ASP A 74 -16.56 19.70 13.74
N ARG A 75 -16.36 18.46 13.28
CA ARG A 75 -15.13 17.70 13.54
C ARG A 75 -13.90 18.39 12.94
N LEU A 76 -13.98 18.92 11.72
CA LEU A 76 -12.88 19.68 11.10
C LEU A 76 -12.57 20.95 11.91
N ALA A 77 -13.60 21.68 12.34
CA ALA A 77 -13.43 22.89 13.13
C ALA A 77 -12.74 22.62 14.48
N PHE A 78 -13.05 21.49 15.12
CA PHE A 78 -12.50 21.14 16.43
C PHE A 78 -11.16 20.37 16.35
N PHE A 79 -10.97 19.51 15.34
CA PHE A 79 -9.78 18.69 15.16
C PHE A 79 -9.11 18.93 13.78
N PRO A 80 -8.65 20.16 13.50
CA PRO A 80 -8.08 20.51 12.18
C PRO A 80 -6.84 19.68 11.82
N GLN A 81 -6.11 19.13 12.80
CA GLN A 81 -4.96 18.26 12.55
C GLN A 81 -5.29 16.96 11.79
N TYR A 82 -6.56 16.53 11.76
CA TYR A 82 -6.99 15.32 11.05
C TYR A 82 -7.64 15.61 9.69
N TYR A 83 -7.54 16.85 9.19
CA TYR A 83 -8.26 17.27 7.98
C TYR A 83 -7.99 16.39 6.75
N ARG A 84 -6.79 15.84 6.58
CA ARG A 84 -6.48 14.97 5.42
C ARG A 84 -7.34 13.71 5.41
N PHE A 85 -7.51 13.06 6.57
CA PHE A 85 -8.40 11.89 6.67
C PHE A 85 -9.87 12.29 6.54
N LEU A 86 -10.29 13.36 7.22
CA LEU A 86 -11.67 13.85 7.16
C LEU A 86 -12.08 14.20 5.72
N LEU A 87 -11.23 14.97 5.04
CA LEU A 87 -11.44 15.39 3.65
C LEU A 87 -11.36 14.19 2.71
N SER A 88 -10.38 13.30 2.84
CA SER A 88 -10.29 12.10 1.98
C SER A 88 -11.56 11.27 2.08
N MET A 89 -12.00 10.92 3.29
CA MET A 89 -13.21 10.11 3.49
C MET A 89 -14.45 10.75 2.85
N VAL A 90 -14.65 12.05 3.04
CA VAL A 90 -15.82 12.75 2.47
C VAL A 90 -15.76 12.76 0.95
N LEU A 91 -14.59 13.03 0.36
CA LEU A 91 -14.42 13.01 -1.09
C LEU A 91 -14.64 11.61 -1.66
N ASP A 92 -14.12 10.57 -1.00
CA ASP A 92 -14.28 9.18 -1.45
C ASP A 92 -15.74 8.71 -1.31
N LEU A 93 -16.44 9.08 -0.23
CA LEU A 93 -17.88 8.81 -0.08
C LEU A 93 -18.69 9.43 -1.23
N GLU A 94 -18.43 10.70 -1.55
CA GLU A 94 -19.12 11.40 -2.65
C GLU A 94 -18.79 10.81 -4.02
N ASP A 95 -17.50 10.53 -4.28
CA ASP A 95 -17.05 9.96 -5.56
C ASP A 95 -17.53 8.50 -5.73
N LEU A 96 -17.79 7.78 -4.63
CA LEU A 96 -18.47 6.47 -4.62
C LEU A 96 -20.00 6.56 -4.79
N GLY A 97 -20.59 7.77 -4.81
CA GLY A 97 -22.01 7.98 -5.10
C GLY A 97 -22.88 8.43 -3.92
N MET A 98 -22.29 8.78 -2.76
CA MET A 98 -23.05 9.42 -1.68
C MET A 98 -23.43 10.86 -2.08
N PRO A 99 -24.73 11.24 -2.04
CA PRO A 99 -25.14 12.56 -2.49
C PRO A 99 -24.72 13.65 -1.49
N GLY A 100 -24.26 14.79 -2.00
CA GLY A 100 -23.98 15.99 -1.22
C GLY A 100 -22.89 16.86 -1.82
N ASP A 101 -22.55 17.94 -1.11
CA ASP A 101 -21.52 18.93 -1.49
C ASP A 101 -20.51 19.21 -0.36
N THR A 102 -20.55 18.41 0.71
CA THR A 102 -19.73 18.63 1.91
C THR A 102 -18.25 18.59 1.57
N GLY A 103 -17.81 17.75 0.63
CA GLY A 103 -16.42 17.68 0.20
C GLY A 103 -15.93 18.99 -0.41
N ALA A 104 -16.75 19.65 -1.22
CA ALA A 104 -16.43 20.97 -1.78
C ALA A 104 -16.30 22.03 -0.67
N ARG A 105 -17.28 22.09 0.25
CA ARG A 105 -17.27 23.04 1.38
C ARG A 105 -16.09 22.82 2.33
N LEU A 106 -15.73 21.55 2.61
CA LEU A 106 -14.55 21.22 3.42
C LEU A 106 -13.27 21.60 2.70
N ALA A 107 -13.14 21.35 1.40
CA ALA A 107 -11.95 21.72 0.63
C ALA A 107 -11.70 23.24 0.68
N GLU A 108 -12.75 24.04 0.49
CA GLU A 108 -12.69 25.50 0.62
C GLU A 108 -12.27 25.91 2.04
N SER A 109 -12.85 25.28 3.07
CA SER A 109 -12.55 25.58 4.48
C SER A 109 -11.09 25.24 4.83
N VAL A 110 -10.60 24.08 4.40
CA VAL A 110 -9.21 23.62 4.56
C VAL A 110 -8.24 24.61 3.91
N ALA A 111 -8.54 25.07 2.70
CA ALA A 111 -7.73 26.06 2.00
C ALA A 111 -7.77 27.43 2.70
N ALA A 112 -8.94 27.89 3.16
CA ALA A 112 -9.09 29.18 3.84
C ALA A 112 -8.29 29.24 5.16
N MET A 113 -8.28 28.14 5.91
CA MET A 113 -7.51 27.95 7.14
C MET A 113 -6.00 27.75 6.91
N ASP A 114 -5.57 27.60 5.66
CA ASP A 114 -4.17 27.32 5.30
C ASP A 114 -3.58 26.07 5.97
N LEU A 115 -4.42 25.04 6.19
CA LEU A 115 -3.94 23.78 6.80
C LEU A 115 -2.82 23.10 5.99
N PRO A 116 -2.83 23.10 4.64
CA PRO A 116 -1.70 22.56 3.87
C PRO A 116 -0.37 23.29 4.13
N GLY A 117 -0.42 24.58 4.45
CA GLY A 117 0.78 25.38 4.77
C GLY A 117 1.46 24.95 6.07
N ALA A 118 0.70 24.36 7.01
CA ALA A 118 1.21 23.88 8.28
C ALA A 118 1.79 22.45 8.25
N GLU A 119 1.70 21.75 7.12
CA GLU A 119 2.22 20.39 7.00
C GLU A 119 3.73 20.34 7.19
N LEU A 120 4.24 19.27 7.81
CA LEU A 120 5.65 19.14 8.16
C LEU A 120 6.49 18.67 6.96
N SER A 121 5.95 17.76 6.15
CA SER A 121 6.68 17.15 5.04
C SER A 121 6.07 17.47 3.68
N ASP A 122 6.93 17.41 2.65
CA ASP A 122 6.51 17.57 1.26
C ASP A 122 5.49 16.50 0.84
N LEU A 123 5.59 15.29 1.38
CA LEU A 123 4.63 14.24 1.11
C LEU A 123 3.22 14.63 1.57
N GLN A 124 3.12 15.17 2.80
CA GLN A 124 1.86 15.61 3.38
C GLN A 124 1.29 16.83 2.65
N ARG A 125 2.15 17.78 2.25
CA ARG A 125 1.75 18.92 1.40
C ARG A 125 1.20 18.45 0.06
N MET A 126 1.81 17.43 -0.54
CA MET A 126 1.39 16.88 -1.82
C MET A 126 0.04 16.15 -1.72
N GLU A 127 -0.16 15.37 -0.65
CA GLU A 127 -1.45 14.76 -0.35
C GLU A 127 -2.54 15.82 -0.21
N ALA A 128 -2.29 16.85 0.61
CA ALA A 128 -3.24 17.94 0.81
C ALA A 128 -3.58 18.67 -0.49
N ARG A 129 -2.56 18.97 -1.32
CA ARG A 129 -2.74 19.60 -2.63
C ARG A 129 -3.58 18.72 -3.57
N ARG A 130 -3.36 17.41 -3.57
CA ARG A 130 -4.21 16.47 -4.33
C ARG A 130 -5.65 16.50 -3.84
N LEU A 131 -5.87 16.41 -2.53
CA LEU A 131 -7.22 16.38 -1.96
C LEU A 131 -8.01 17.63 -2.30
N LEU A 132 -7.39 18.81 -2.22
CA LEU A 132 -8.03 20.07 -2.63
C LEU A 132 -8.34 20.10 -4.14
N ALA A 133 -7.40 19.63 -4.96
CA ALA A 133 -7.56 19.62 -6.42
C ALA A 133 -8.76 18.77 -6.89
N ARG A 134 -9.16 17.73 -6.15
CA ARG A 134 -10.36 16.91 -6.44
C ARG A 134 -11.67 17.69 -6.47
N ARG A 135 -11.70 18.91 -5.89
CA ARG A 135 -12.83 19.84 -5.94
C ARG A 135 -12.47 21.18 -6.57
N GLY A 136 -11.39 21.22 -7.36
CA GLY A 136 -10.93 22.43 -8.05
C GLY A 136 -10.38 23.52 -7.13
N VAL A 137 -10.05 23.18 -5.87
CA VAL A 137 -9.50 24.12 -4.89
C VAL A 137 -7.98 24.04 -4.92
N ALA A 138 -7.32 25.20 -4.86
CA ALA A 138 -5.88 25.29 -4.71
C ALA A 138 -5.49 25.63 -3.27
N PRO A 139 -4.32 25.18 -2.77
CA PRO A 139 -3.76 25.68 -1.53
C PRO A 139 -3.60 27.21 -1.57
N LYS A 140 -3.83 27.88 -0.44
CA LYS A 140 -3.77 29.34 -0.31
C LYS A 140 -2.40 29.90 -0.70
N HIS A 141 -1.34 29.22 -0.26
CA HIS A 141 0.03 29.50 -0.68
C HIS A 141 0.49 28.39 -1.64
N GLY A 142 0.86 28.78 -2.85
CA GLY A 142 1.44 27.86 -3.82
C GLY A 142 2.86 27.46 -3.41
N ASP A 143 3.22 26.19 -3.62
CA ASP A 143 4.60 25.69 -3.57
C ASP A 143 4.95 25.12 -4.94
N LEU A 144 5.53 25.97 -5.79
CA LEU A 144 5.88 25.61 -7.17
C LEU A 144 6.99 24.55 -7.22
N GLY A 145 7.85 24.47 -6.20
CA GLY A 145 8.97 23.52 -6.15
C GLY A 145 8.61 22.17 -5.52
N LEU A 146 7.38 21.98 -5.04
CA LEU A 146 6.98 20.77 -4.31
C LEU A 146 7.18 19.50 -5.14
N GLU A 147 6.70 19.49 -6.39
CA GLU A 147 6.86 18.31 -7.25
C GLU A 147 8.31 18.03 -7.57
N ASP A 148 9.12 19.07 -7.80
CA ASP A 148 10.53 18.90 -8.15
C ASP A 148 11.31 18.23 -7.01
N ARG A 149 11.04 18.63 -5.75
CA ARG A 149 11.66 17.99 -4.58
C ARG A 149 11.24 16.54 -4.44
N LEU A 150 9.96 16.23 -4.63
CA LEU A 150 9.45 14.86 -4.56
C LEU A 150 10.00 13.99 -5.70
N ARG A 151 10.06 14.51 -6.93
CA ARG A 151 10.67 13.83 -8.08
C ARG A 151 12.16 13.62 -7.87
N GLY A 152 12.86 14.58 -7.26
CA GLY A 152 14.26 14.45 -6.85
C GLY A 152 14.47 13.32 -5.84
N PHE A 153 13.59 13.20 -4.85
CA PHE A 153 13.59 12.06 -3.93
C PHE A 153 13.37 10.74 -4.66
N CYS A 154 12.36 10.66 -5.55
CA CYS A 154 12.12 9.45 -6.35
C CYS A 154 13.33 9.06 -7.20
N ALA A 155 14.07 10.01 -7.75
CA ALA A 155 15.24 9.75 -8.60
C ALA A 155 16.51 9.32 -7.83
N ALA A 156 16.51 9.34 -6.50
CA ALA A 156 17.68 9.01 -5.67
C ALA A 156 17.90 7.49 -5.51
N SER A 157 17.97 6.75 -6.63
CA SER A 157 17.97 5.27 -6.70
C SER A 157 18.98 4.58 -5.79
N ARG A 158 20.18 5.14 -5.62
CA ARG A 158 21.21 4.60 -4.70
C ARG A 158 20.71 4.42 -3.27
N GLY A 159 19.81 5.29 -2.80
CA GLY A 159 19.21 5.19 -1.46
C GLY A 159 18.28 3.99 -1.32
N PHE A 160 17.59 3.62 -2.40
CA PHE A 160 16.62 2.52 -2.44
C PHE A 160 17.25 1.14 -2.62
N ALA A 161 18.56 1.05 -2.87
CA ALA A 161 19.32 -0.20 -2.77
C ALA A 161 19.63 -0.60 -1.31
N LEU A 162 19.27 0.22 -0.32
CA LEU A 162 19.54 -0.01 1.10
C LEU A 162 18.23 -0.22 1.88
N PRO A 163 18.21 -1.12 2.89
CA PRO A 163 17.02 -1.33 3.72
C PRO A 163 16.57 -0.03 4.41
N ASN A 164 15.52 0.59 3.89
CA ASN A 164 14.85 1.75 4.48
C ASN A 164 13.35 1.69 4.14
N LYS A 165 12.61 0.95 4.97
CA LYS A 165 11.18 0.71 4.77
C LYS A 165 10.36 2.01 4.71
N LYS A 166 10.71 3.01 5.54
CA LYS A 166 10.03 4.31 5.53
C LYS A 166 10.19 5.00 4.18
N ALA A 167 11.42 5.12 3.66
CA ALA A 167 11.66 5.76 2.37
C ALA A 167 10.92 5.03 1.23
N ALA A 168 10.82 3.70 1.28
CA ALA A 168 10.12 2.92 0.28
C ALA A 168 8.59 3.20 0.25
N TYR A 169 7.92 3.33 1.41
CA TYR A 169 6.52 3.77 1.43
C TYR A 169 6.35 5.23 1.00
N GLU A 170 7.27 6.11 1.37
CA GLU A 170 7.20 7.50 0.89
C GLU A 170 7.36 7.55 -0.64
N LEU A 171 8.21 6.71 -1.21
CA LEU A 171 8.34 6.56 -2.66
C LEU A 171 7.02 6.16 -3.32
N THR A 172 6.34 5.12 -2.83
CA THR A 172 5.06 4.65 -3.40
C THR A 172 3.96 5.71 -3.27
N HIS A 173 3.85 6.37 -2.11
CA HIS A 173 2.86 7.41 -1.88
C HIS A 173 3.09 8.63 -2.78
N ILE A 174 4.34 9.03 -3.07
CA ILE A 174 4.61 10.07 -4.07
C ILE A 174 4.05 9.68 -5.43
N VAL A 175 4.25 8.43 -5.86
CA VAL A 175 3.70 7.95 -7.13
C VAL A 175 2.17 8.01 -7.10
N PHE A 176 1.54 7.54 -6.01
CA PHE A 176 0.08 7.58 -5.86
C PHE A 176 -0.48 9.00 -5.94
N TYR A 177 0.19 9.98 -5.33
CA TYR A 177 -0.29 11.36 -5.40
C TYR A 177 -0.02 12.01 -6.75
N LEU A 178 1.15 11.78 -7.36
CA LEU A 178 1.47 12.31 -8.69
C LEU A 178 0.58 11.73 -9.79
N SER A 179 0.18 10.46 -9.66
CA SER A 179 -0.70 9.77 -10.61
C SER A 179 -2.19 9.98 -10.33
N GLU A 180 -2.55 10.71 -9.28
CA GLU A 180 -3.92 10.82 -8.78
C GLU A 180 -4.57 9.44 -8.56
N TYR A 181 -3.82 8.53 -7.93
CA TYR A 181 -4.19 7.12 -7.72
C TYR A 181 -4.54 6.43 -9.06
N GLY A 182 -3.70 6.65 -10.08
CA GLY A 182 -3.79 5.99 -11.38
C GLY A 182 -4.63 6.68 -12.44
N ARG A 183 -5.25 7.84 -12.14
CA ARG A 183 -6.04 8.60 -13.11
C ARG A 183 -5.20 9.29 -14.19
N ARG A 184 -3.91 9.52 -13.93
CA ARG A 184 -3.00 10.17 -14.88
C ARG A 184 -1.59 9.59 -14.78
N ASP A 185 -0.83 9.75 -15.87
CA ASP A 185 0.58 9.40 -15.89
C ASP A 185 1.38 10.36 -14.97
N PRO A 186 2.07 9.85 -13.93
CA PRO A 186 2.91 10.67 -13.05
C PRO A 186 4.16 11.24 -13.76
N ARG A 187 4.49 10.77 -14.97
CA ARG A 187 5.65 11.16 -15.79
C ARG A 187 6.96 11.05 -15.02
N LEU A 188 7.19 9.89 -14.41
CA LEU A 188 8.45 9.61 -13.70
C LEU A 188 9.58 9.33 -14.69
N GLY A 189 10.78 9.83 -14.39
CA GLY A 189 11.98 9.53 -15.17
C GLY A 189 12.53 8.14 -14.90
N ALA A 190 13.47 7.69 -15.73
CA ALA A 190 14.08 6.36 -15.64
C ALA A 190 14.64 6.04 -14.24
N GLU A 191 15.28 7.01 -13.58
CA GLU A 191 15.86 6.76 -12.25
C GLU A 191 14.84 6.55 -11.15
N ALA A 192 13.64 7.14 -11.27
CA ALA A 192 12.56 6.86 -10.35
C ALA A 192 11.99 5.44 -10.57
N LEU A 193 11.98 4.94 -11.81
CA LEU A 193 11.64 3.55 -12.09
C LEU A 193 12.71 2.60 -11.50
N THR A 194 14.00 2.92 -11.66
CA THR A 194 15.09 2.18 -10.99
C THR A 194 14.90 2.14 -9.47
N SER A 195 14.53 3.26 -8.84
CA SER A 195 14.21 3.31 -7.41
C SER A 195 13.07 2.38 -7.02
N LEU A 196 11.97 2.35 -7.79
CA LEU A 196 10.86 1.42 -7.56
C LEU A 196 11.33 -0.03 -7.67
N HIS A 197 12.19 -0.34 -8.65
CA HIS A 197 12.72 -1.69 -8.80
C HIS A 197 13.64 -2.10 -7.64
N PHE A 198 14.49 -1.19 -7.16
CA PHE A 198 15.37 -1.45 -6.02
C PHE A 198 14.57 -1.63 -4.72
N ALA A 199 13.60 -0.75 -4.48
CA ALA A 199 12.68 -0.88 -3.35
C ALA A 199 11.90 -2.21 -3.43
N GLY A 200 11.47 -2.62 -4.63
CA GLY A 200 10.73 -3.86 -4.87
C GLY A 200 11.58 -5.10 -4.58
N ASN A 201 12.85 -5.11 -5.00
CA ASN A 201 13.80 -6.15 -4.64
C ASN A 201 13.95 -6.28 -3.12
N LEU A 202 14.04 -5.15 -2.39
CA LEU A 202 14.11 -5.17 -0.92
C LEU A 202 12.82 -5.68 -0.28
N ALA A 203 11.66 -5.19 -0.71
CA ALA A 203 10.37 -5.63 -0.19
C ALA A 203 10.15 -7.13 -0.41
N PHE A 204 10.55 -7.63 -1.58
CA PHE A 204 10.51 -9.06 -1.90
C PHE A 204 11.48 -9.90 -1.03
N LEU A 205 12.70 -9.41 -0.79
CA LEU A 205 13.65 -10.06 0.13
C LEU A 205 13.20 -10.03 1.59
N GLU A 206 12.48 -8.98 2.00
CA GLU A 206 11.88 -8.85 3.33
C GLU A 206 10.64 -9.74 3.49
N ARG A 207 10.08 -10.27 2.38
CA ARG A 207 8.78 -10.96 2.35
C ARG A 207 7.67 -10.05 2.87
N ASN A 208 7.73 -8.78 2.48
CA ASN A 208 6.80 -7.73 2.88
C ASN A 208 5.78 -7.54 1.76
N SER A 209 4.63 -8.21 1.88
CA SER A 209 3.54 -8.24 0.89
C SER A 209 2.89 -6.88 0.73
N ASP A 210 2.67 -6.20 1.85
CA ASP A 210 2.14 -4.84 1.92
C ASP A 210 2.94 -3.86 1.04
N LEU A 211 4.23 -3.67 1.35
CA LEU A 211 5.08 -2.75 0.60
C LEU A 211 5.30 -3.20 -0.85
N LEU A 212 5.44 -4.51 -1.10
CA LEU A 212 5.64 -5.00 -2.46
C LEU A 212 4.40 -4.79 -3.32
N ALA A 213 3.20 -4.93 -2.75
CA ALA A 213 1.96 -4.63 -3.43
C ALA A 213 1.90 -3.14 -3.81
N GLU A 214 2.21 -2.22 -2.88
CA GLU A 214 2.30 -0.79 -3.21
C GLU A 214 3.30 -0.48 -4.33
N ILE A 215 4.46 -1.13 -4.32
CA ILE A 215 5.47 -0.95 -5.37
C ILE A 215 4.96 -1.45 -6.73
N CYS A 216 4.28 -2.60 -6.76
CA CYS A 216 3.68 -3.13 -7.98
C CYS A 216 2.57 -2.20 -8.50
N ILE A 217 1.78 -1.60 -7.61
CA ILE A 217 0.74 -0.62 -7.95
C ILE A 217 1.39 0.65 -8.51
N ALA A 218 2.43 1.17 -7.84
CA ALA A 218 3.16 2.35 -8.28
C ALA A 218 3.78 2.16 -9.69
N LEU A 219 4.42 1.01 -9.93
CA LEU A 219 4.93 0.66 -11.27
C LEU A 219 3.81 0.68 -12.32
N ARG A 220 2.65 0.07 -12.02
CA ARG A 220 1.51 0.08 -12.95
C ARG A 220 0.99 1.49 -13.25
N TYR A 221 0.91 2.35 -12.24
CA TYR A 221 0.51 3.75 -12.42
C TYR A 221 1.49 4.56 -13.27
N THR A 222 2.74 4.12 -13.40
CA THR A 222 3.72 4.71 -14.34
C THR A 222 3.65 4.10 -15.74
N GLY A 223 2.77 3.13 -15.98
CA GLY A 223 2.73 2.32 -17.21
C GLY A 223 3.78 1.22 -17.29
N ALA A 224 4.65 1.08 -16.27
CA ALA A 224 5.62 0.01 -16.18
C ALA A 224 4.97 -1.32 -15.77
N VAL A 225 5.58 -2.44 -16.19
CA VAL A 225 5.13 -3.78 -15.84
C VAL A 225 5.94 -4.29 -14.65
N PRO A 226 5.31 -4.60 -13.49
CA PRO A 226 6.04 -5.19 -12.38
C PRO A 226 6.59 -6.58 -12.74
N PRO A 227 7.77 -6.97 -12.21
CA PRO A 227 8.33 -8.31 -12.39
C PRO A 227 7.34 -9.44 -12.08
N ALA A 228 7.23 -10.41 -12.98
CA ALA A 228 6.30 -11.54 -12.84
C ALA A 228 6.54 -12.36 -11.56
N LEU A 229 7.81 -12.43 -11.13
CA LEU A 229 8.22 -13.03 -9.86
C LEU A 229 7.48 -12.42 -8.66
N TRP A 230 7.38 -11.09 -8.62
CA TRP A 230 6.71 -10.38 -7.53
C TRP A 230 5.21 -10.54 -7.61
N THR A 231 4.61 -10.36 -8.78
CA THR A 231 3.15 -10.44 -8.94
C THR A 231 2.63 -11.85 -8.72
N GLY A 232 3.36 -12.88 -9.16
CA GLY A 232 3.03 -14.28 -8.90
C GLY A 232 3.13 -14.62 -7.41
N TRP A 233 4.13 -14.08 -6.72
CA TRP A 233 4.25 -14.21 -5.27
C TRP A 233 3.10 -13.51 -4.52
N LEU A 234 2.80 -12.26 -4.86
CA LEU A 234 1.70 -11.49 -4.27
C LEU A 234 0.35 -12.16 -4.48
N LEU A 235 0.07 -12.68 -5.68
CA LEU A 235 -1.18 -13.39 -5.96
C LEU A 235 -1.37 -14.58 -5.03
N ARG A 236 -0.30 -15.35 -4.79
CA ARG A 236 -0.35 -16.48 -3.86
C ARG A 236 -0.55 -16.01 -2.41
N GLU A 237 0.21 -15.01 -1.95
CA GLU A 237 0.05 -14.48 -0.58
C GLU A 237 -1.35 -13.91 -0.35
N THR A 238 -1.90 -13.18 -1.32
CA THR A 238 -3.26 -12.62 -1.27
C THR A 238 -4.31 -13.72 -1.04
N ARG A 239 -4.15 -14.87 -1.71
CA ARG A 239 -5.05 -16.04 -1.57
C ARG A 239 -4.87 -16.80 -0.25
N LEU A 240 -3.75 -16.61 0.46
CA LEU A 240 -3.45 -17.29 1.70
C LEU A 240 -3.92 -16.53 2.95
N PHE A 241 -4.43 -15.31 2.80
CA PHE A 241 -5.04 -14.57 3.89
C PHE A 241 -6.19 -15.34 4.52
N ARG A 242 -6.24 -15.32 5.85
CA ARG A 242 -7.36 -15.84 6.64
C ARG A 242 -8.16 -14.68 7.18
N VAL A 243 -9.48 -14.80 7.07
CA VAL A 243 -10.41 -13.84 7.67
C VAL A 243 -11.21 -14.59 8.73
N GLU A 244 -11.02 -14.20 9.98
CA GLU A 244 -11.79 -14.71 11.13
C GLU A 244 -12.90 -13.71 11.47
N GLN A 245 -14.07 -14.20 11.85
CA GLN A 245 -15.22 -13.37 12.25
C GLN A 245 -15.57 -13.63 13.72
N GLY A 246 -15.80 -12.58 14.50
CA GLY A 246 -16.11 -12.72 15.92
C GLY A 246 -16.12 -11.41 16.69
N ALA A 247 -17.04 -11.28 17.65
CA ALA A 247 -17.29 -10.03 18.36
C ALA A 247 -16.13 -9.54 19.24
N GLN A 248 -15.23 -10.44 19.67
CA GLN A 248 -14.14 -10.15 20.61
C GLN A 248 -12.75 -10.29 19.97
N LEU A 249 -12.65 -10.27 18.64
CA LEU A 249 -11.37 -10.39 17.94
C LEU A 249 -10.50 -9.14 18.12
N SER A 250 -9.19 -9.36 18.26
CA SER A 250 -8.19 -8.29 18.25
C SER A 250 -8.16 -7.59 16.89
N VAL A 251 -7.98 -6.26 16.92
CA VAL A 251 -7.76 -5.40 15.74
C VAL A 251 -6.28 -5.17 15.44
N GLN A 252 -5.38 -5.79 16.23
CA GLN A 252 -3.95 -5.86 15.90
C GLN A 252 -3.76 -7.03 14.92
N ASP A 253 -3.85 -6.71 13.64
CA ASP A 253 -3.90 -7.68 12.56
C ASP A 253 -3.31 -7.12 11.26
N ASP A 254 -3.33 -7.92 10.19
CA ASP A 254 -2.73 -7.59 8.89
C ASP A 254 -3.75 -6.93 7.94
N CYS A 255 -4.69 -6.13 8.47
CA CYS A 255 -5.76 -5.54 7.65
C CYS A 255 -5.25 -4.64 6.53
N HIS A 256 -4.22 -3.83 6.78
CA HIS A 256 -3.63 -2.96 5.76
C HIS A 256 -3.04 -3.79 4.62
N ASP A 257 -2.23 -4.80 4.94
CA ASP A 257 -1.64 -5.72 3.96
C ASP A 257 -2.74 -6.42 3.14
N PHE A 258 -3.81 -6.88 3.81
CA PHE A 258 -4.97 -7.45 3.13
C PHE A 258 -5.62 -6.46 2.15
N LEU A 259 -5.84 -5.21 2.54
CA LEU A 259 -6.43 -4.19 1.67
C LEU A 259 -5.55 -3.89 0.45
N VAL A 260 -4.26 -3.62 0.66
CA VAL A 260 -3.32 -3.27 -0.41
C VAL A 260 -3.05 -4.44 -1.35
N CYS A 261 -2.93 -5.66 -0.85
CA CYS A 261 -2.82 -6.86 -1.69
C CYS A 261 -4.04 -7.05 -2.60
N ASN A 262 -5.25 -6.80 -2.08
CA ASN A 262 -6.47 -6.87 -2.87
C ASN A 262 -6.61 -5.68 -3.83
N TRP A 263 -6.11 -4.50 -3.49
CA TRP A 263 -6.00 -3.37 -4.42
C TRP A 263 -5.11 -3.72 -5.62
N HIS A 264 -3.92 -4.28 -5.37
CA HIS A 264 -3.06 -4.80 -6.44
C HIS A 264 -3.80 -5.86 -7.27
N LEU A 265 -4.51 -6.80 -6.63
CA LEU A 265 -5.26 -7.83 -7.34
C LEU A 265 -6.34 -7.24 -8.25
N ALA A 266 -7.09 -6.24 -7.80
CA ALA A 266 -8.08 -5.53 -8.60
C ALA A 266 -7.44 -4.86 -9.83
N LEU A 267 -6.34 -4.15 -9.65
CA LEU A 267 -5.60 -3.47 -10.73
C LEU A 267 -4.98 -4.44 -11.75
N THR A 268 -4.84 -5.71 -11.41
CA THR A 268 -4.34 -6.76 -12.33
C THR A 268 -5.46 -7.54 -13.01
N GLY A 269 -6.72 -7.12 -12.84
CA GLY A 269 -7.90 -7.79 -13.41
C GLY A 269 -8.32 -9.06 -12.66
N GLY A 270 -7.80 -9.28 -11.44
CA GLY A 270 -8.26 -10.34 -10.56
C GLY A 270 -9.54 -9.97 -9.81
N ALA A 271 -10.12 -10.95 -9.11
CA ALA A 271 -11.25 -10.72 -8.22
C ALA A 271 -10.74 -10.37 -6.81
N PRO A 272 -10.85 -9.11 -6.36
CA PRO A 272 -10.43 -8.73 -5.01
C PRO A 272 -11.41 -9.27 -3.95
N PHE A 273 -10.92 -9.40 -2.73
CA PHE A 273 -11.69 -9.69 -1.52
C PHE A 273 -12.46 -11.03 -1.54
N GLU A 274 -11.94 -12.06 -2.20
CA GLU A 274 -12.58 -13.39 -2.28
C GLU A 274 -12.60 -14.19 -0.95
N ALA A 275 -11.90 -13.71 0.08
CA ALA A 275 -11.95 -14.30 1.41
C ALA A 275 -13.39 -14.28 1.98
N PRO A 276 -13.75 -15.19 2.91
CA PRO A 276 -15.09 -15.24 3.49
C PRO A 276 -15.35 -14.03 4.42
N LEU A 277 -15.91 -12.97 3.85
CA LEU A 277 -16.25 -11.74 4.54
C LEU A 277 -17.61 -11.81 5.24
N GLY A 278 -17.79 -10.99 6.28
CA GLY A 278 -19.05 -10.81 6.99
C GLY A 278 -19.20 -9.37 7.47
N ALA A 279 -20.43 -8.96 7.78
CA ALA A 279 -20.72 -7.57 8.15
C ALA A 279 -20.27 -7.19 9.57
N GLY A 280 -19.95 -8.17 10.41
CA GLY A 280 -19.50 -7.96 11.80
C GLY A 280 -17.99 -7.72 11.93
N ARG A 281 -17.48 -7.78 13.17
CA ARG A 281 -16.05 -7.65 13.44
C ARG A 281 -15.27 -8.79 12.79
N MET A 282 -14.26 -8.43 12.00
CA MET A 282 -13.33 -9.36 11.34
C MET A 282 -11.89 -9.11 11.75
N ARG A 283 -11.07 -10.17 11.73
CA ARG A 283 -9.62 -10.14 11.86
C ARG A 283 -8.95 -10.71 10.61
N PHE A 284 -7.93 -10.03 10.13
CA PHE A 284 -7.21 -10.39 8.90
C PHE A 284 -5.82 -10.90 9.24
N GLU A 285 -5.51 -12.14 8.88
CA GLU A 285 -4.21 -12.74 9.19
C GLU A 285 -3.51 -13.18 7.92
N ARG A 286 -2.29 -12.70 7.74
CA ARG A 286 -1.40 -13.21 6.71
C ARG A 286 -0.87 -14.58 7.10
N HIS A 287 -0.63 -15.43 6.10
CA HIS A 287 0.04 -16.70 6.34
C HIS A 287 1.50 -16.49 6.80
N PRO A 288 1.96 -17.13 7.88
CA PRO A 288 3.32 -16.96 8.35
C PRO A 288 4.34 -17.52 7.34
N GLY A 289 5.26 -16.67 6.89
CA GLY A 289 6.41 -17.08 6.09
C GLY A 289 7.51 -17.72 6.94
N THR A 290 8.23 -18.70 6.39
CA THR A 290 9.33 -19.41 7.08
C THR A 290 10.72 -18.90 6.69
N LEU A 291 10.84 -18.22 5.54
CA LEU A 291 12.12 -17.69 5.04
C LEU A 291 12.37 -16.27 5.56
N ALA A 292 13.64 -15.95 5.83
CA ALA A 292 14.09 -14.60 6.17
C ALA A 292 15.28 -14.14 5.28
N PRO A 293 15.10 -14.04 3.94
CA PRO A 293 16.19 -13.81 2.98
C PRO A 293 16.99 -12.54 3.26
N LEU A 294 16.33 -11.41 3.48
CA LEU A 294 17.00 -10.14 3.75
C LEU A 294 17.92 -10.23 4.99
N ARG A 295 17.46 -10.90 6.05
CA ARG A 295 18.21 -11.06 7.29
C ARG A 295 19.44 -11.95 7.10
N GLU A 296 19.28 -13.10 6.45
CA GLU A 296 20.39 -14.01 6.16
C GLU A 296 21.44 -13.35 5.28
N LEU A 297 21.01 -12.72 4.18
CA LEU A 297 21.89 -12.03 3.25
C LEU A 297 22.64 -10.87 3.92
N SER A 298 21.93 -10.05 4.71
CA SER A 298 22.55 -8.92 5.42
C SER A 298 23.58 -9.37 6.46
N ARG A 299 23.29 -10.45 7.19
CA ARG A 299 24.25 -11.05 8.16
C ARG A 299 25.48 -11.61 7.46
N ALA A 300 25.29 -12.33 6.35
CA ALA A 300 26.39 -12.87 5.56
C ALA A 300 27.31 -11.76 5.04
N LEU A 301 26.74 -10.69 4.46
CA LEU A 301 27.50 -9.54 3.98
C LEU A 301 28.24 -8.82 5.11
N LEU A 302 27.58 -8.59 6.25
CA LEU A 302 28.18 -7.93 7.41
C LEU A 302 29.39 -8.71 7.94
N ALA A 303 29.27 -10.05 8.03
CA ALA A 303 30.36 -10.91 8.52
C ALA A 303 31.60 -10.88 7.61
N MET A 304 31.43 -10.62 6.31
CA MET A 304 32.52 -10.63 5.34
C MET A 304 33.45 -9.41 5.39
N LYS A 305 33.08 -8.31 6.07
CA LYS A 305 33.88 -7.08 6.18
C LYS A 305 34.40 -6.60 4.81
N GLY A 306 35.73 -6.56 4.61
CA GLY A 306 36.37 -6.17 3.35
C GLY A 306 36.27 -7.21 2.21
N GLY A 307 35.76 -8.41 2.49
CA GLY A 307 35.57 -9.49 1.50
C GLY A 307 34.33 -9.34 0.63
N ARG A 308 33.58 -8.23 0.74
CA ARG A 308 32.41 -7.95 -0.10
C ARG A 308 32.82 -7.53 -1.51
N SER A 309 32.04 -7.96 -2.51
CA SER A 309 32.22 -7.62 -3.92
C SER A 309 30.91 -7.02 -4.46
N PRO A 310 30.95 -6.04 -5.38
CA PRO A 310 29.75 -5.55 -6.05
C PRO A 310 29.18 -6.58 -7.05
N ASP A 311 30.00 -7.54 -7.50
CA ASP A 311 29.62 -8.59 -8.43
C ASP A 311 28.83 -9.71 -7.71
N TRP A 312 27.58 -9.92 -8.15
CA TRP A 312 26.71 -10.98 -7.63
C TRP A 312 27.28 -12.38 -7.87
N ALA A 313 27.79 -12.70 -9.05
CA ALA A 313 28.31 -14.04 -9.35
C ALA A 313 29.49 -14.40 -8.43
N VAL A 314 30.33 -13.42 -8.09
CA VAL A 314 31.40 -13.58 -7.08
C VAL A 314 30.80 -13.80 -5.69
N MET A 315 29.86 -12.96 -5.28
CA MET A 315 29.27 -13.03 -3.94
C MET A 315 28.44 -14.29 -3.72
N ARG A 316 27.69 -14.73 -4.73
CA ARG A 316 26.94 -15.98 -4.76
C ARG A 316 27.83 -17.17 -4.39
N ARG A 317 29.03 -17.27 -5.00
CA ARG A 317 30.01 -18.32 -4.67
C ARG A 317 30.53 -18.20 -3.24
N ARG A 318 30.85 -16.98 -2.79
CA ARG A 318 31.37 -16.74 -1.43
C ARG A 318 30.34 -17.02 -0.34
N MET A 319 29.05 -16.85 -0.62
CA MET A 319 27.96 -17.04 0.33
C MET A 319 27.30 -18.43 0.24
N ALA A 320 27.71 -19.28 -0.70
CA ALA A 320 27.08 -20.58 -0.95
C ALA A 320 27.00 -21.48 0.29
N GLY A 321 28.05 -21.51 1.12
CA GLY A 321 28.07 -22.28 2.38
C GLY A 321 27.46 -21.56 3.60
N VAL A 322 27.02 -20.31 3.44
CA VAL A 322 26.53 -19.46 4.54
C VAL A 322 25.01 -19.31 4.50
N LEU A 323 24.44 -19.17 3.31
CA LEU A 323 23.00 -18.98 3.12
C LEU A 323 22.29 -20.33 3.12
N SER A 324 21.07 -20.37 3.66
CA SER A 324 20.21 -21.54 3.56
C SER A 324 19.83 -21.84 2.09
N PRO A 325 19.56 -23.12 1.73
CA PRO A 325 19.20 -23.48 0.35
C PRO A 325 18.05 -22.63 -0.23
N GLY A 326 16.95 -22.48 0.51
CA GLY A 326 15.80 -21.70 0.04
C GLY A 326 16.09 -20.21 -0.19
N VAL A 327 17.02 -19.61 0.57
CA VAL A 327 17.45 -18.22 0.34
C VAL A 327 18.33 -18.11 -0.90
N ARG A 328 19.20 -19.11 -1.17
CA ARG A 328 20.01 -19.13 -2.40
C ARG A 328 19.14 -19.28 -3.63
N ASP A 329 18.18 -20.20 -3.61
CA ASP A 329 17.28 -20.45 -4.73
C ASP A 329 16.46 -19.20 -5.05
N LEU A 330 15.95 -18.50 -4.02
CA LEU A 330 15.24 -17.23 -4.19
C LEU A 330 16.12 -16.13 -4.82
N LEU A 331 17.38 -16.00 -4.37
CA LEU A 331 18.30 -15.00 -4.91
C LEU A 331 18.68 -15.32 -6.36
N ASP A 332 18.80 -16.59 -6.72
CA ASP A 332 19.03 -17.02 -8.09
C ASP A 332 17.82 -16.73 -8.99
N GLU A 333 16.60 -16.95 -8.49
CA GLU A 333 15.36 -16.59 -9.17
C GLU A 333 15.26 -15.07 -9.38
N MET A 334 15.61 -14.28 -8.37
CA MET A 334 15.67 -12.82 -8.50
C MET A 334 16.70 -12.36 -9.54
N ALA A 335 17.90 -12.96 -9.54
CA ALA A 335 18.95 -12.63 -10.49
C ALA A 335 18.58 -12.97 -11.94
N GLN A 336 17.77 -14.02 -12.14
CA GLN A 336 17.28 -14.42 -13.46
C GLN A 336 16.05 -13.61 -13.90
N GLY A 337 15.21 -13.19 -12.95
CA GLY A 337 13.90 -12.60 -13.21
C GLY A 337 13.82 -11.07 -13.14
N SER A 338 14.91 -10.36 -12.86
CA SER A 338 14.92 -8.90 -12.69
C SER A 338 16.08 -8.24 -13.42
N GLU A 339 15.77 -7.38 -14.38
CA GLU A 339 16.77 -6.63 -15.18
C GLU A 339 17.63 -5.69 -14.32
N HIS A 340 17.12 -5.26 -13.17
CA HIS A 340 17.80 -4.35 -12.26
C HIS A 340 18.57 -5.06 -11.13
N PHE A 341 18.63 -6.39 -11.12
CA PHE A 341 19.19 -7.14 -10.00
C PHE A 341 20.67 -6.84 -9.74
N ASP A 342 21.51 -6.84 -10.79
CA ASP A 342 22.95 -6.63 -10.61
C ASP A 342 23.26 -5.21 -10.09
N ALA A 343 22.59 -4.19 -10.66
CA ALA A 343 22.72 -2.80 -10.21
C ALA A 343 22.20 -2.60 -8.77
N PHE A 344 21.10 -3.27 -8.43
CA PHE A 344 20.59 -3.32 -7.05
C PHE A 344 21.63 -3.94 -6.11
N PHE A 345 22.19 -5.09 -6.49
CA PHE A 345 23.12 -5.84 -5.66
C PHE A 345 24.43 -5.09 -5.43
N GLU A 346 24.95 -4.38 -6.44
CA GLU A 346 26.12 -3.51 -6.31
C GLU A 346 25.93 -2.51 -5.15
N GLY A 347 24.80 -1.79 -5.14
CA GLY A 347 24.45 -0.84 -4.09
C GLY A 347 24.22 -1.52 -2.73
N PHE A 348 23.49 -2.64 -2.74
CA PHE A 348 23.12 -3.39 -1.55
C PHE A 348 24.34 -4.02 -0.84
N ALA A 349 25.31 -4.53 -1.59
CA ALA A 349 26.53 -5.14 -1.06
C ALA A 349 27.40 -4.13 -0.30
N ARG A 350 27.33 -2.84 -0.66
CA ARG A 350 28.14 -1.76 -0.06
C ARG A 350 29.64 -2.10 -0.10
N ALA A 351 30.09 -2.78 -1.16
CA ALA A 351 31.48 -3.17 -1.34
C ALA A 351 32.38 -1.91 -1.39
N GLY A 352 33.57 -2.00 -0.81
CA GLY A 352 34.52 -0.87 -0.74
C GLY A 352 34.17 0.23 0.29
N ARG A 353 33.05 0.15 1.00
CA ARG A 353 32.76 1.02 2.15
C ARG A 353 33.33 0.40 3.42
N THR A 354 34.36 1.03 4.01
CA THR A 354 34.97 0.63 5.29
C THR A 354 34.10 1.01 6.47
#